data_AF-A0A9C8RGU3-F1
#
_entry.id   AF-A0A9C8RGU3-F1
#
_cell.length_a   1.000
_cell.length_b   1.000
_cell.length_c   1.000
_cell.angle_alpha   90.00
_cell.angle_beta   90.00
_cell.angle_gamma   90.00
#
_symmetry.space_group_name_H-M   'P 1'
#
loop_
_entity.id
_entity.type
_entity.pdbx_description
1 polymer ?
#
loop_
_entity_poly.entity_id
_entity_poly.type
_entity_poly.pdbx_seq_one_letter_code
_entity_poly.pdbx_strand_id
1 'polypeptide(L)'
;MDFADALSDMADIHLPAEPGFWPLAPGWWVLAALLLALLVYGAYRLQQRLQLHRRYRSALRELDKCLATLQANAGTDGPDMEQRLVYVNEVNSVLRRVALSHFEHNRVAGLSGQDWVAFIKQHDRAGRLTPELASALAEGRFAPRCDVDTGALHGMARDWIKNLYMAKIKPDATPETAPESSPRTKPTADHHA
;
A
#
# COMPACT_ATOMS: atom_id res chain seq x y z
N MET A 1 -34.11 -71.06 -51.27
CA MET A 1 -33.54 -70.24 -50.19
C MET A 1 -32.22 -69.68 -50.72
N ASP A 2 -32.27 -68.97 -51.85
CA ASP A 2 -32.61 -67.55 -52.02
C ASP A 2 -31.55 -66.63 -51.41
N PHE A 3 -30.50 -66.39 -52.20
CA PHE A 3 -29.49 -65.34 -51.95
C PHE A 3 -30.13 -63.94 -51.82
N ALA A 4 -31.36 -63.77 -52.31
CA ALA A 4 -32.17 -62.58 -52.11
C ALA A 4 -32.49 -62.31 -50.63
N ASP A 5 -32.68 -63.35 -49.81
CA ASP A 5 -32.86 -63.20 -48.35
C ASP A 5 -31.54 -62.82 -47.66
N ALA A 6 -30.41 -63.39 -48.11
CA ALA A 6 -29.09 -63.10 -47.55
C ALA A 6 -28.62 -61.65 -47.83
N LEU A 7 -29.12 -61.02 -48.90
CA LEU A 7 -28.89 -59.61 -49.20
C LEU A 7 -29.83 -58.67 -48.44
N SER A 8 -31.04 -59.14 -48.08
CA SER A 8 -31.97 -58.39 -47.23
C SER A 8 -31.48 -58.25 -45.78
N ASP A 9 -30.56 -59.14 -45.36
CA ASP A 9 -29.97 -59.16 -44.03
C ASP A 9 -28.66 -58.34 -43.92
N MET A 10 -28.23 -57.67 -45.01
CA MET A 10 -27.25 -56.57 -44.93
C MET A 10 -27.96 -55.35 -44.35
N ALA A 11 -28.11 -55.39 -43.03
CA ALA A 11 -28.57 -54.28 -42.23
C ALA A 11 -27.80 -53.01 -42.61
N ASP A 12 -28.58 -52.04 -43.04
CA ASP A 12 -28.26 -50.64 -43.24
C ASP A 12 -27.16 -50.18 -42.27
N ILE A 13 -25.99 -49.77 -42.80
CA ILE A 13 -24.93 -49.19 -41.98
C ILE A 13 -25.46 -47.86 -41.45
N HIS A 14 -26.07 -47.90 -40.27
CA HIS A 14 -26.30 -46.70 -39.48
C HIS A 14 -24.94 -46.14 -39.12
N LEU A 15 -24.51 -45.08 -39.82
CA LEU A 15 -23.42 -44.25 -39.30
C LEU A 15 -23.84 -43.85 -37.88
N PRO A 16 -23.03 -44.10 -36.85
CA PRO A 16 -23.33 -43.55 -35.54
C PRO A 16 -23.46 -42.05 -35.76
N ALA A 17 -24.62 -41.48 -35.37
CA ALA A 17 -24.80 -40.05 -35.34
C ALA A 17 -23.53 -39.46 -34.74
N GLU A 18 -22.91 -38.48 -35.42
CA GLU A 18 -21.66 -37.87 -34.99
C GLU A 18 -21.69 -37.74 -33.48
N PRO A 19 -20.69 -38.27 -32.74
CA PRO A 19 -20.74 -38.22 -31.29
C PRO A 19 -20.93 -36.75 -30.92
N GLY A 20 -22.16 -36.41 -30.52
CA GLY A 20 -22.52 -35.06 -30.13
C GLY A 20 -21.49 -34.69 -29.08
N PHE A 21 -20.89 -33.51 -29.24
CA PHE A 21 -19.68 -33.03 -28.56
C PHE A 21 -19.85 -32.93 -27.02
N TRP A 22 -20.18 -34.05 -26.39
CA TRP A 22 -20.76 -34.16 -25.06
C TRP A 22 -20.40 -35.52 -24.46
N PRO A 23 -20.07 -35.58 -23.16
CA PRO A 23 -19.99 -34.48 -22.22
C PRO A 23 -18.60 -33.85 -22.33
N LEU A 24 -18.51 -32.52 -22.30
CA LEU A 24 -17.28 -31.89 -21.82
C LEU A 24 -16.96 -32.56 -20.49
N ALA A 25 -15.94 -33.42 -20.47
CA ALA A 25 -15.61 -34.24 -19.31
C ALA A 25 -15.62 -33.33 -18.07
N PRO A 26 -16.20 -33.76 -16.93
CA PRO A 26 -16.44 -32.89 -15.76
C PRO A 26 -15.19 -32.13 -15.27
N GLY A 27 -13.99 -32.57 -15.64
CA GLY A 27 -12.73 -31.84 -15.43
C GLY A 27 -12.66 -30.45 -16.07
N TRP A 28 -13.38 -30.16 -17.15
CA TRP A 28 -13.41 -28.81 -17.75
C TRP A 28 -14.13 -27.80 -16.86
N TRP A 29 -15.17 -28.23 -16.14
CA TRP A 29 -15.84 -27.38 -15.16
C TRP A 29 -14.93 -27.07 -13.98
N VAL A 30 -14.12 -28.04 -13.54
CA VAL A 30 -13.08 -27.81 -12.52
C VAL A 30 -12.04 -26.83 -13.04
N LEU A 31 -11.58 -26.97 -14.29
CA LEU A 31 -10.64 -26.05 -14.92
C LEU A 31 -11.22 -24.63 -15.06
N ALA A 32 -12.47 -24.51 -15.48
CA ALA A 32 -13.18 -23.23 -15.61
C ALA A 32 -13.39 -22.57 -14.24
N ALA A 33 -13.77 -23.33 -13.21
CA ALA A 33 -13.91 -22.83 -11.85
C ALA A 33 -12.57 -22.35 -11.29
N LEU A 34 -11.48 -23.11 -11.52
CA LEU A 34 -10.13 -22.72 -11.10
C LEU A 34 -9.66 -21.45 -11.83
N LEU A 35 -9.91 -21.35 -13.14
CA LEU A 35 -9.60 -20.15 -13.91
C LEU A 35 -10.37 -18.93 -13.39
N LEU A 36 -11.67 -19.10 -13.11
CA LEU A 36 -12.51 -18.03 -12.55
C LEU A 36 -12.00 -17.59 -11.17
N ALA A 37 -11.66 -18.53 -10.29
CA ALA A 37 -11.11 -18.23 -8.98
C ALA A 37 -9.81 -17.42 -9.08
N LEU A 38 -8.93 -17.79 -10.03
CA LEU A 38 -7.66 -17.09 -10.27
C LEU A 38 -7.89 -15.69 -10.83
N LEU A 39 -8.87 -15.51 -11.73
CA LEU A 39 -9.28 -14.20 -12.23
C LEU A 39 -9.85 -13.31 -11.12
N VAL A 40 -10.75 -13.83 -10.28
CA VAL A 40 -11.33 -13.09 -9.15
C VAL A 40 -10.23 -12.69 -8.17
N TYR A 41 -9.34 -13.62 -7.83
CA TYR A 41 -8.21 -13.35 -6.95
C TYR A 41 -7.24 -12.30 -7.54
N GLY A 42 -6.93 -12.41 -8.83
CA GLY A 42 -6.10 -11.44 -9.56
C GLY A 42 -6.73 -10.06 -9.59
N ALA A 43 -8.03 -9.98 -9.90
CA ALA A 43 -8.80 -8.74 -9.91
C ALA A 43 -8.85 -8.11 -8.50
N TYR A 44 -9.07 -8.91 -7.45
CA TYR A 44 -9.06 -8.44 -6.07
C TYR A 44 -7.70 -7.85 -5.67
N ARG A 45 -6.61 -8.58 -5.94
CA ARG A 45 -5.23 -8.10 -5.72
C ARG A 45 -4.93 -6.81 -6.49
N LEU A 46 -5.36 -6.74 -7.75
CA LEU A 46 -5.17 -5.56 -8.59
C LEU A 46 -5.98 -4.37 -8.07
N GLN A 47 -7.24 -4.58 -7.69
CA GLN A 47 -8.08 -3.53 -7.10
C GLN A 47 -7.47 -2.98 -5.82
N GLN A 48 -6.95 -3.82 -4.92
CA GLN A 48 -6.26 -3.35 -3.71
C GLN A 48 -5.05 -2.47 -4.05
N ARG A 49 -4.23 -2.89 -5.02
CA ARG A 49 -3.07 -2.10 -5.48
C ARG A 49 -3.50 -0.76 -6.09
N LEU A 50 -4.51 -0.77 -6.95
CA LEU A 50 -5.05 0.43 -7.58
C LEU A 50 -5.64 1.38 -6.55
N GLN A 51 -6.39 0.88 -5.56
CA GLN A 51 -6.92 1.70 -4.47
C GLN A 51 -5.79 2.37 -3.68
N LEU A 52 -4.73 1.64 -3.36
CA LEU A 52 -3.56 2.19 -2.67
C LEU A 52 -2.90 3.30 -3.51
N HIS A 53 -2.68 3.07 -4.81
CA HIS A 53 -2.14 4.09 -5.71
C HIS A 53 -3.05 5.32 -5.86
N ARG A 54 -4.37 5.14 -5.85
CA ARG A 54 -5.34 6.25 -5.88
C ARG A 54 -5.26 7.06 -4.59
N ARG A 55 -5.16 6.42 -3.43
CA ARG A 55 -4.99 7.09 -2.12
C ARG A 55 -3.67 7.89 -2.07
N TYR A 56 -2.57 7.31 -2.54
CA TYR A 56 -1.28 8.01 -2.70
C TYR A 56 -1.41 9.29 -3.53
N ARG A 57 -1.97 9.16 -4.74
CA ARG A 57 -2.16 10.31 -5.64
C ARG A 57 -3.10 11.36 -5.05
N SER A 58 -4.12 10.93 -4.31
CA SER A 58 -5.03 11.85 -3.63
C SER A 58 -4.30 12.65 -2.56
N ALA A 59 -3.51 11.99 -1.71
CA ALA A 59 -2.75 12.64 -0.64
C ALA A 59 -1.72 13.65 -1.20
N LEU A 60 -1.01 13.29 -2.27
CA LEU A 60 -0.10 14.23 -2.94
C LEU A 60 -0.84 15.43 -3.53
N ARG A 61 -1.96 15.21 -4.21
CA ARG A 61 -2.78 16.31 -4.75
C ARG A 61 -3.30 17.23 -3.64
N GLU A 62 -3.65 16.67 -2.50
CA GLU A 62 -4.09 17.47 -1.34
C GLU A 62 -2.93 18.33 -0.82
N LEU A 63 -1.73 17.76 -0.68
CA LEU A 63 -0.52 18.49 -0.29
C LEU A 63 -0.15 19.60 -1.29
N ASP A 64 -0.22 19.30 -2.60
CA ASP A 64 0.05 20.26 -3.68
C ASP A 64 -0.99 21.40 -3.66
N LYS A 65 -2.27 21.09 -3.37
CA LYS A 65 -3.32 22.09 -3.20
C LYS A 65 -3.07 22.99 -2.00
N CYS A 66 -2.67 22.45 -0.85
CA CYS A 66 -2.34 23.25 0.33
C CYS A 66 -1.25 24.28 0.00
N LEU A 67 -0.22 23.87 -0.76
CA LEU A 67 0.86 24.77 -1.16
C LEU A 67 0.37 25.82 -2.15
N ALA A 68 -0.43 25.42 -3.14
CA ALA A 68 -1.02 26.35 -4.11
C ALA A 68 -1.93 27.39 -3.45
N THR A 69 -2.73 26.99 -2.45
CA THR A 69 -3.58 27.91 -1.67
C THR A 69 -2.74 28.89 -0.87
N LEU A 70 -1.65 28.44 -0.25
CA LEU A 70 -0.72 29.33 0.44
C LEU A 70 -0.12 30.36 -0.52
N GLN A 71 0.35 29.91 -1.69
CA GLN A 71 0.96 30.78 -2.70
C GLN A 71 -0.05 31.76 -3.31
N ALA A 72 -1.30 31.34 -3.53
CA ALA A 72 -2.35 32.20 -4.07
C ALA A 72 -2.80 33.28 -3.07
N ASN A 73 -2.72 32.98 -1.77
CA ASN A 73 -3.07 33.91 -0.70
C ASN A 73 -1.88 34.78 -0.26
N ALA A 74 -0.66 34.42 -0.66
CA ALA A 74 0.54 35.18 -0.33
C ALA A 74 0.47 36.56 -1.01
N GLY A 75 0.69 37.61 -0.21
CA GLY A 75 0.81 38.97 -0.73
C GLY A 75 2.14 39.19 -1.44
N THR A 76 2.39 40.43 -1.87
CA THR A 76 3.64 40.84 -2.53
C THR A 76 4.90 40.56 -1.70
N ASP A 77 4.76 40.57 -0.36
CA ASP A 77 5.85 40.34 0.60
C ASP A 77 5.96 38.86 1.06
N GLY A 78 5.19 37.95 0.44
CA GLY A 78 5.14 36.53 0.78
C GLY A 78 4.01 36.17 1.75
N PRO A 79 3.97 34.90 2.23
CA PRO A 79 2.90 34.42 3.09
C PRO A 79 3.05 34.92 4.52
N ASP A 80 1.96 35.46 5.06
CA ASP A 80 1.86 35.92 6.45
C ASP A 80 1.97 34.77 7.45
N MET A 81 2.28 35.11 8.70
CA MET A 81 2.40 34.16 9.80
C MET A 81 1.14 33.28 9.97
N GLU A 82 -0.04 33.88 9.89
CA GLU A 82 -1.32 33.16 9.99
C GLU A 82 -1.50 32.17 8.84
N GLN A 83 -1.15 32.58 7.61
CA GLN A 83 -1.24 31.71 6.44
C GLN A 83 -0.28 30.52 6.53
N ARG A 84 0.93 30.74 7.06
CA ARG A 84 1.90 29.66 7.34
C ARG A 84 1.37 28.68 8.38
N LEU A 85 0.77 29.18 9.47
CA LEU A 85 0.13 28.35 10.49
C LEU A 85 -0.99 27.48 9.92
N VAL A 86 -1.87 28.07 9.11
CA VAL A 86 -2.94 27.33 8.42
C VAL A 86 -2.32 26.23 7.54
N TYR A 87 -1.31 26.57 6.75
CA TYR A 87 -0.62 25.61 5.89
C TYR A 87 -0.01 24.44 6.67
N VAL A 88 0.70 24.70 7.76
CA VAL A 88 1.29 23.64 8.61
C VAL A 88 0.21 22.70 9.13
N ASN A 89 -0.94 23.23 9.57
CA ASN A 89 -2.05 22.41 10.05
C ASN A 89 -2.68 21.56 8.96
N GLU A 90 -2.87 22.13 7.76
CA GLU A 90 -3.37 21.39 6.60
C GLU A 90 -2.43 20.23 6.24
N VAL A 91 -1.12 20.48 6.16
CA VAL A 91 -0.11 19.44 5.93
C VAL A 91 -0.16 18.37 7.04
N ASN A 92 -0.25 18.78 8.31
CA ASN A 92 -0.32 17.85 9.43
C ASN A 92 -1.58 16.96 9.37
N SER A 93 -2.71 17.52 8.94
CA SER A 93 -3.96 16.78 8.75
C SER A 93 -3.83 15.70 7.66
N VAL A 94 -3.15 16.03 6.54
CA VAL A 94 -2.88 15.09 5.45
C VAL A 94 -1.97 13.97 5.94
N LEU A 95 -0.89 14.30 6.65
CA LEU A 95 0.03 13.31 7.21
C LEU A 95 -0.68 12.34 8.17
N ARG A 96 -1.54 12.85 9.06
CA ARG A 96 -2.33 12.02 9.98
C ARG A 96 -3.29 11.08 9.24
N ARG A 97 -4.00 11.59 8.22
CA ARG A 97 -4.90 10.76 7.41
C ARG A 97 -4.15 9.67 6.66
N VAL A 98 -2.97 9.99 6.12
CA VAL A 98 -2.08 9.01 5.48
C VAL A 98 -1.62 7.96 6.49
N ALA A 99 -1.19 8.37 7.68
CA ALA A 99 -0.78 7.46 8.75
C ALA A 99 -1.91 6.48 9.14
N LEU A 100 -3.12 6.99 9.42
CA LEU A 100 -4.27 6.16 9.76
C LEU A 100 -4.69 5.19 8.64
N SER A 101 -4.41 5.54 7.38
CA SER A 101 -4.69 4.66 6.24
C SER A 101 -3.61 3.58 6.02
N HIS A 102 -2.41 3.80 6.54
CA HIS A 102 -1.25 2.92 6.37
C HIS A 102 -1.03 1.97 7.56
N PHE A 103 -1.30 2.44 8.77
CA PHE A 103 -1.09 1.74 10.03
C PHE A 103 -2.44 1.41 10.68
N GLU A 104 -2.47 0.39 11.54
CA GLU A 104 -3.68 0.06 12.28
C GLU A 104 -4.12 1.25 13.14
N HIS A 105 -5.44 1.53 13.13
CA HIS A 105 -6.03 2.70 13.79
C HIS A 105 -5.59 2.83 15.25
N ASN A 106 -5.42 1.70 15.95
CA ASN A 106 -5.07 1.67 17.36
C ASN A 106 -3.64 2.17 17.67
N ARG A 107 -2.71 2.13 16.71
CA ARG A 107 -1.33 2.61 16.93
C ARG A 107 -1.15 4.11 16.71
N VAL A 108 -2.01 4.75 15.92
CA VAL A 108 -1.84 6.14 15.47
C VAL A 108 -2.86 7.09 16.09
N ALA A 109 -4.09 6.64 16.35
CA ALA A 109 -5.17 7.53 16.81
C ALA A 109 -4.89 8.23 18.15
N GLY A 110 -4.06 7.64 19.02
CA GLY A 110 -3.64 8.23 20.28
C GLY A 110 -2.41 9.13 20.21
N LEU A 111 -1.69 9.16 19.07
CA LEU A 111 -0.43 9.90 18.97
C LEU A 111 -0.71 11.41 18.82
N SER A 112 -0.14 12.20 19.73
CA SER A 112 -0.26 13.66 19.72
C SER A 112 1.05 14.32 20.14
N GLY A 113 1.23 15.60 19.81
CA GLY A 113 2.42 16.36 20.16
C GLY A 113 3.73 15.66 19.77
N GLN A 114 4.57 15.39 20.77
CA GLN A 114 5.89 14.79 20.58
C GLN A 114 5.82 13.32 20.12
N ASP A 115 4.83 12.55 20.56
CA ASP A 115 4.69 11.14 20.16
C ASP A 115 4.36 11.02 18.67
N TRP A 116 3.57 11.96 18.16
CA TRP A 116 3.27 12.07 16.73
C TRP A 116 4.53 12.37 15.90
N VAL A 117 5.36 13.29 16.38
CA VAL A 117 6.61 13.66 15.70
C VAL A 117 7.63 12.52 15.76
N ALA A 118 7.75 11.84 16.91
CA ALA A 118 8.60 10.66 17.05
C ALA A 118 8.20 9.56 16.06
N PHE A 119 6.90 9.36 15.87
CA PHE A 119 6.38 8.45 14.86
C PHE A 119 6.72 8.87 13.42
N ILE A 120 6.54 10.14 13.06
CA ILE A 120 6.97 10.63 11.74
C ILE A 120 8.47 10.37 11.53
N LYS A 121 9.29 10.70 12.54
CA LYS A 121 10.75 10.53 12.52
C LYS A 121 11.16 9.08 12.32
N GLN A 122 10.46 8.13 12.95
CA GLN A 122 10.71 6.69 12.77
C GLN A 122 10.52 6.24 11.31
N HIS A 123 9.61 6.88 10.58
CA HIS A 123 9.29 6.56 9.19
C HIS A 123 9.90 7.53 8.18
N ASP A 124 10.64 8.55 8.64
CA ASP A 124 11.40 9.47 7.79
C ASP A 124 12.75 8.86 7.39
N ARG A 125 12.75 8.05 6.33
CA ARG A 125 13.99 7.51 5.75
C ARG A 125 14.90 8.57 5.12
N ALA A 126 14.36 9.74 4.78
CA ALA A 126 15.12 10.80 4.13
C ALA A 126 15.83 11.71 5.15
N GLY A 127 15.46 11.64 6.43
CA GLY A 127 16.04 12.45 7.50
C GLY A 127 15.83 13.96 7.28
N ARG A 128 14.75 14.34 6.60
CA ARG A 128 14.43 15.74 6.28
C ARG A 128 13.66 16.44 7.40
N LEU A 129 13.20 15.70 8.41
CA LEU A 129 12.53 16.27 9.57
C LEU A 129 13.53 17.00 10.47
N THR A 130 13.66 18.31 10.29
CA THR A 130 14.45 19.17 11.19
C THR A 130 13.73 19.40 12.53
N PRO A 131 14.44 19.79 13.60
CA PRO A 131 13.84 20.08 14.90
C PRO A 131 12.76 21.17 14.85
N GLU A 132 12.91 22.16 13.96
CA GLU A 132 11.96 23.26 13.75
C GLU A 132 10.67 22.78 13.08
N LEU A 133 10.78 21.90 12.07
CA LEU A 133 9.61 21.26 11.45
C LEU A 133 8.89 20.34 12.44
N ALA A 134 9.67 19.62 13.25
CA ALA A 134 9.18 18.77 14.32
C ALA A 134 8.37 19.57 15.36
N SER A 135 8.88 20.67 15.88
CA SER A 135 8.15 21.50 16.84
C SER A 135 6.87 22.08 16.24
N ALA A 136 6.94 22.57 14.99
CA ALA A 136 5.77 23.09 14.29
C ALA A 136 4.66 22.04 14.09
N LEU A 137 5.02 20.79 13.80
CA LEU A 137 4.06 19.68 13.66
C LEU A 137 3.52 19.17 15.01
N ALA A 138 4.31 19.26 16.08
CA ALA A 138 3.90 18.90 17.44
C ALA A 138 2.88 19.90 18.01
N GLU A 139 3.17 21.19 17.88
CA GLU A 139 2.35 22.27 18.46
C GLU A 139 1.17 22.64 17.57
N GLY A 140 1.31 22.50 16.24
CA GLY A 140 0.26 22.77 15.26
C GLY A 140 -0.34 24.17 15.43
N ARG A 141 -1.67 24.23 15.56
CA ARG A 141 -2.45 25.49 15.73
C ARG A 141 -2.09 26.32 16.96
N PHE A 142 -1.39 25.74 17.94
CA PHE A 142 -1.05 26.42 19.19
C PHE A 142 0.36 27.01 19.17
N ALA A 143 1.09 26.89 18.06
CA ALA A 143 2.43 27.46 17.94
C ALA A 143 2.38 29.00 18.02
N PRO A 144 3.03 29.63 19.01
CA PRO A 144 3.00 31.09 19.20
C PRO A 144 3.77 31.85 18.11
N ARG A 145 4.70 31.18 17.43
CA ARG A 145 5.39 31.67 16.22
C ARG A 145 5.61 30.50 15.26
N CYS A 146 5.30 30.71 13.99
CA CYS A 146 5.46 29.73 12.91
C CYS A 146 6.33 30.31 11.79
N ASP A 147 7.63 30.38 12.06
CA ASP A 147 8.62 30.70 11.03
C ASP A 147 9.17 29.41 10.41
N VAL A 148 8.29 28.70 9.72
CA VAL A 148 8.61 27.43 9.08
C VAL A 148 8.88 27.67 7.61
N ASP A 149 9.97 27.11 7.10
CA ASP A 149 10.19 26.98 5.66
C ASP A 149 9.12 26.05 5.06
N THR A 150 8.18 26.66 4.35
CA THR A 150 7.03 25.98 3.73
C THR A 150 7.47 25.04 2.60
N GLY A 151 8.56 25.36 1.91
CA GLY A 151 9.16 24.51 0.88
C GLY A 151 9.81 23.28 1.48
N ALA A 152 10.58 23.45 2.56
CA ALA A 152 11.18 22.33 3.29
C ALA A 152 10.11 21.40 3.88
N LEU A 153 9.05 21.96 4.48
CA LEU A 153 7.93 21.18 5.01
C LEU A 153 7.21 20.40 3.90
N HIS A 154 6.93 21.05 2.77
CA HIS A 154 6.30 20.39 1.62
C HIS A 154 7.14 19.21 1.10
N GLY A 155 8.44 19.44 0.90
CA GLY A 155 9.37 18.42 0.43
C GLY A 155 9.46 17.23 1.38
N MET A 156 9.58 17.50 2.69
CA MET A 156 9.60 16.46 3.72
C MET A 156 8.29 15.65 3.71
N ALA A 157 7.13 16.31 3.71
CA ALA A 157 5.84 15.63 3.69
C ALA A 157 5.65 14.77 2.44
N ARG A 158 6.04 15.28 1.27
CA ARG A 158 6.00 14.56 0.00
C ARG A 158 6.86 13.30 0.02
N ASP A 159 8.11 13.41 0.48
CA ASP A 159 9.05 12.29 0.56
C ASP A 159 8.58 11.24 1.58
N TRP A 160 8.07 11.68 2.73
CA TRP A 160 7.53 10.79 3.76
C TRP A 160 6.33 9.98 3.24
N ILE A 161 5.36 10.64 2.60
CA ILE A 161 4.21 9.96 1.97
C ILE A 161 4.70 8.98 0.91
N LYS A 162 5.58 9.41 0.01
CA LYS A 162 6.14 8.54 -1.05
C LYS A 162 6.80 7.30 -0.46
N ASN A 163 7.65 7.46 0.55
CA ASN A 163 8.37 6.36 1.18
C ASN A 163 7.43 5.35 1.87
N LEU A 164 6.39 5.83 2.56
CA LEU A 164 5.37 4.96 3.16
C LEU A 164 4.60 4.12 2.13
N TYR A 165 4.22 4.74 1.02
CA TYR A 165 3.51 4.04 -0.05
C TYR A 165 4.42 3.04 -0.78
N MET A 166 5.67 3.42 -1.07
CA MET A 166 6.63 2.51 -1.71
C MET A 166 6.96 1.29 -0.83
N ALA A 167 7.11 1.48 0.49
CA ALA A 167 7.34 0.38 1.43
C ALA A 167 6.19 -0.64 1.44
N LYS A 168 4.93 -0.19 1.30
CA LYS A 168 3.76 -1.07 1.25
C LYS A 168 3.58 -1.77 -0.11
N ILE A 169 4.04 -1.16 -1.19
CA ILE A 169 3.95 -1.72 -2.56
C ILE A 169 5.04 -2.77 -2.82
N LYS A 170 6.23 -2.61 -2.24
CA LYS A 170 7.36 -3.54 -2.36
C LYS A 170 7.67 -4.21 -1.01
N PRO A 171 6.86 -5.19 -0.56
CA PRO A 171 7.16 -5.94 0.66
C PRO A 171 8.42 -6.84 0.50
N ASP A 172 8.73 -7.29 -0.72
CA ASP A 172 9.79 -8.29 -0.99
C ASP A 172 11.12 -7.69 -1.48
N ALA A 173 11.59 -6.61 -0.85
CA ALA A 173 13.05 -6.43 -0.79
C ALA A 173 13.50 -7.17 0.46
N THR A 174 13.70 -8.48 0.31
CA THR A 174 14.27 -9.41 1.28
C THR A 174 15.33 -8.68 2.13
N PRO A 175 15.20 -8.63 3.46
CA PRO A 175 16.38 -8.37 4.28
C PRO A 175 17.32 -9.53 4.01
N GLU A 176 18.32 -9.22 3.20
CA GLU A 176 19.58 -9.94 3.06
C GLU A 176 19.90 -10.60 4.40
N THR A 177 19.85 -11.93 4.37
CA THR A 177 20.20 -12.83 5.45
C THR A 177 21.53 -12.37 6.03
N ALA A 178 21.47 -11.72 7.20
CA ALA A 178 22.65 -11.43 7.98
C ALA A 178 23.37 -12.77 8.26
N PRO A 179 24.69 -12.84 8.05
CA PRO A 179 25.42 -14.08 8.21
C PRO A 179 25.44 -14.45 9.69
N GLU A 180 24.79 -15.55 10.01
CA GLU A 180 24.95 -16.31 11.24
C GLU A 180 26.42 -16.78 11.29
N SER A 181 27.27 -15.99 11.94
CA SER A 181 28.64 -16.39 12.28
C SER A 181 29.14 -15.61 13.49
N SER A 182 29.03 -16.18 14.68
CA SER A 182 30.19 -16.79 15.35
C SER A 182 29.97 -17.09 16.83
N PRO A 183 30.72 -18.07 17.38
CA PRO A 183 30.44 -18.78 18.63
C PRO A 183 31.26 -18.25 19.83
N ARG A 184 30.68 -18.30 21.03
CA ARG A 184 31.33 -18.31 22.37
C ARG A 184 30.22 -18.14 23.42
N THR A 185 30.09 -18.87 24.53
CA THR A 185 31.06 -19.51 25.43
C THR A 185 30.34 -20.58 26.28
N LYS A 186 30.92 -21.77 26.46
CA LYS A 186 30.83 -22.55 27.71
C LYS A 186 31.90 -22.01 28.69
N PRO A 187 31.95 -22.34 30.00
CA PRO A 187 31.07 -23.19 30.83
C PRO A 187 30.66 -22.54 32.19
N THR A 188 29.49 -22.88 32.72
CA THR A 188 29.24 -22.81 34.17
C THR A 188 28.39 -24.02 34.55
N ALA A 189 28.98 -24.96 35.28
CA ALA A 189 28.26 -26.01 36.00
C ALA A 189 29.07 -26.36 37.24
N ASP A 190 28.65 -25.74 38.34
CA ASP A 190 28.50 -26.28 39.68
C ASP A 190 29.03 -27.70 39.93
N HIS A 191 29.97 -27.80 40.88
CA HIS A 191 30.13 -28.97 41.73
C HIS A 191 30.12 -28.52 43.19
N HIS A 192 28.93 -28.57 43.77
CA HIS A 192 28.71 -28.74 45.19
C HIS A 192 28.34 -30.21 45.44
N ALA A 193 28.80 -30.73 46.58
CA ALA A 193 28.65 -32.08 47.14
C ALA A 193 29.75 -33.09 46.76
#